data_AF-A0A4S2B0H9-F1
#
_entry.id   AF-A0A4S2B0H9-F1
#
_cell.length_a   1.000
_cell.length_b   1.000
_cell.length_c   1.000
_cell.angle_alpha   90.00
_cell.angle_beta   90.00
_cell.angle_gamma   90.00
#
_symmetry.space_group_name_H-M   'P 1'
#
loop_
_entity.id
_entity.type
_entity.pdbx_description
1 polymer ?
#
loop_
_entity_poly.entity_id
_entity_poly.type
_entity_poly.pdbx_seq_one_letter_code
_entity_poly.pdbx_strand_id
1 'polypeptide(L)'
;MAFTQEQEAKLAQLLAAFENGKRINELEQATGDLGAMQIEVMDETGETRRMELERAVSEAGNPIAGRWWNEDNATTKAAGWFGSLEALKKLPETLGLGRYLVADDLTMRKLDPKDSTKFEDGSPAALDGSMGQCMWCWSRPWYFTTWREGSRSYWAITLKPIEGRTSYRIPVGGTSWLGAGVMDRTENKLCSVISEDERYRGGNGAALTLANNAKRPALDTPQATMLGMAATAISTTTFGTNARKRGDGWEANWFVAQAAVEILLLVIMGDRNTQAAFKEERDANGLYQGGFGTGVTDMPDWNGYNGTYPVIPTSVGLEMGDGTGLVSYSLPASESTEDQETPYKTFNVPVFFGLVHAGYGHLWRWVRGLTISQEAGVKTEVYVAKSMAAAFNPNSIEGLKKVAECPQKEGYIKRKSFEGLCAMPTEVGGSSSTYYCDYFYTNGATATGLRVRAAGGHAGNGAGAGAFYVAANCAASTASAHCSSPLCFFAEDPVIE
;
A
#
# COMPACT_ATOMS: atom_id res chain seq x y z
N MET A 1 -11.67 69.56 17.74
CA MET A 1 -12.55 68.72 16.91
C MET A 1 -13.30 67.81 17.86
N ALA A 2 -14.63 67.87 17.89
CA ALA A 2 -15.44 66.93 18.66
C ALA A 2 -15.54 65.62 17.86
N PHE A 3 -15.35 64.48 18.53
CA PHE A 3 -15.59 63.19 17.91
C PHE A 3 -17.08 63.05 17.59
N THR A 4 -17.40 62.37 16.49
CA THR A 4 -18.79 62.02 16.19
C THR A 4 -19.27 60.91 17.14
N GLN A 5 -20.58 60.79 17.32
CA GLN A 5 -21.18 59.73 18.16
C GLN A 5 -20.70 58.31 17.78
N GLU A 6 -20.44 58.08 16.49
CA GLU A 6 -19.92 56.79 15.99
C GLU A 6 -18.44 56.59 16.36
N GLN A 7 -17.64 57.67 16.38
CA GLN A 7 -16.25 57.63 16.81
C GLN A 7 -16.15 57.41 18.33
N GLU A 8 -17.04 58.03 19.12
CA GLU A 8 -17.13 57.79 20.56
C GLU A 8 -17.52 56.35 20.89
N ALA A 9 -18.45 55.76 20.13
CA ALA A 9 -18.81 54.35 20.29
C ALA A 9 -17.64 53.41 19.98
N LYS A 10 -16.86 53.68 18.93
CA LYS A 10 -15.64 52.91 18.60
C LYS A 10 -14.55 53.10 19.65
N LEU A 11 -14.39 54.31 20.17
CA LEU A 11 -13.41 54.60 21.22
C LEU A 11 -13.76 53.90 22.54
N ALA A 12 -15.06 53.84 22.89
CA ALA A 12 -15.54 53.11 24.05
C ALA A 12 -15.31 51.60 23.93
N GLN A 13 -15.48 51.03 22.73
CA GLN A 13 -15.16 49.62 22.46
C GLN A 13 -13.65 49.35 22.56
N LEU A 14 -12.81 50.25 22.05
CA LEU A 14 -11.35 50.16 22.18
C LEU A 14 -10.91 50.24 23.65
N LEU A 15 -11.48 51.18 24.41
CA LEU A 15 -11.18 51.34 25.84
C LEU A 15 -11.61 50.11 26.62
N ALA A 16 -12.82 49.60 26.36
CA ALA A 16 -13.29 48.37 26.99
C ALA A 16 -12.43 47.15 26.63
N ALA A 17 -11.94 47.04 25.39
CA ALA A 17 -11.03 45.97 24.99
C ALA A 17 -9.65 46.11 25.68
N PHE A 18 -9.16 47.34 25.83
CA PHE A 18 -7.89 47.63 26.50
C PHE A 18 -7.97 47.36 28.01
N GLU A 19 -9.05 47.78 28.67
CA GLU A 19 -9.27 47.55 30.11
C GLU A 19 -9.53 46.07 30.44
N ASN A 20 -10.11 45.30 29.51
CA ASN A 20 -10.34 43.87 29.68
C ASN A 20 -9.14 43.00 29.24
N GLY A 21 -8.09 43.58 28.65
CA GLY A 21 -6.90 42.87 28.21
C GLY A 21 -6.05 42.41 29.39
N LYS A 22 -6.06 41.11 29.68
CA LYS A 22 -5.20 40.50 30.71
C LYS A 22 -3.89 39.98 30.09
N ARG A 23 -2.79 40.05 30.84
CA ARG A 23 -1.54 39.38 30.45
C ARG A 23 -1.70 37.86 30.61
N ILE A 24 -0.94 37.08 29.84
CA ILE A 24 -1.07 35.61 29.83
C ILE A 24 -0.88 34.97 31.22
N ASN A 25 -0.05 35.57 32.09
CA ASN A 25 0.21 35.13 33.45
C ASN A 25 -0.87 35.56 34.47
N GLU A 26 -1.83 36.38 34.05
CA GLU A 26 -2.97 36.86 34.83
C GLU A 26 -4.29 36.16 34.41
N LEU A 27 -4.22 35.27 33.43
CA LEU A 27 -5.32 34.43 33.00
C LEU A 27 -5.49 33.24 33.94
N GLU A 28 -6.75 32.91 34.25
CA GLU A 28 -7.08 31.65 34.93
C GLU A 28 -6.85 30.47 33.98
N GLN A 29 -6.56 29.28 34.53
CA GLN A 29 -6.42 28.08 33.72
C GLN A 29 -7.75 27.75 33.03
N ALA A 30 -7.67 27.45 31.73
CA ALA A 30 -8.83 27.03 30.95
C ALA A 30 -9.37 25.68 31.47
N THR A 31 -10.70 25.58 31.60
CA THR A 31 -11.42 24.36 31.98
C THR A 31 -12.37 23.94 30.87
N GLY A 32 -12.44 22.65 30.54
CA GLY A 32 -13.32 22.13 29.49
C GLY A 32 -12.63 21.13 28.58
N ASP A 33 -13.26 20.82 27.44
CA ASP A 33 -12.71 19.91 26.43
C ASP A 33 -11.61 20.59 25.60
N LEU A 34 -10.49 19.90 25.38
CA LEU A 34 -9.35 20.38 24.60
C LEU A 34 -9.72 20.69 23.15
N GLY A 35 -10.70 19.97 22.58
CA GLY A 35 -11.20 20.17 21.22
C GLY A 35 -12.00 21.47 21.02
N ALA A 36 -12.38 22.15 22.10
CA ALA A 36 -13.04 23.45 22.07
C ALA A 36 -12.08 24.62 22.38
N MET A 37 -10.81 24.33 22.66
CA MET A 37 -9.81 25.32 23.04
C MET A 37 -9.02 25.79 21.82
N GLN A 38 -8.91 27.11 21.64
CA GLN A 38 -8.11 27.74 20.60
C GLN A 38 -6.88 28.42 21.22
N ILE A 39 -5.74 28.30 20.55
CA ILE A 39 -4.51 29.04 20.85
C ILE A 39 -4.21 30.05 19.75
N GLU A 40 -3.65 31.18 20.19
CA GLU A 40 -3.10 32.20 19.31
C GLU A 40 -1.70 31.78 18.86
N VAL A 41 -1.44 31.83 17.56
CA VAL A 41 -0.15 31.46 16.94
C VAL A 41 0.24 32.52 15.93
N MET A 42 1.54 32.83 15.83
CA MET A 42 2.07 33.74 14.82
C MET A 42 2.65 32.92 13.68
N ASP A 43 2.22 33.19 12.45
CA ASP A 43 2.76 32.51 11.27
C ASP A 43 4.07 33.15 10.77
N GLU A 44 4.63 32.56 9.70
CA GLU A 44 5.89 33.01 9.08
C GLU A 44 5.82 34.41 8.44
N THR A 45 4.61 34.96 8.27
CA THR A 45 4.39 36.33 7.78
C THR A 45 4.37 37.35 8.91
N GLY A 46 4.41 36.89 10.17
CA GLY A 46 4.25 37.73 11.36
C GLY A 46 2.79 38.06 11.67
N GLU A 47 1.84 37.47 10.96
CA GLU A 47 0.42 37.61 11.26
C GLU A 47 0.00 36.64 12.38
N THR A 48 -0.81 37.16 13.29
CA THR A 48 -1.45 36.36 14.32
C THR A 48 -2.65 35.61 13.73
N ARG A 49 -2.66 34.29 13.89
CA ARG A 49 -3.74 33.37 13.54
C ARG A 49 -4.16 32.52 14.75
N ARG A 50 -5.23 31.74 14.59
CA ARG A 50 -5.71 30.77 15.60
C ARG A 50 -5.40 29.34 15.17
N MET A 51 -5.10 28.49 16.13
CA MET A 51 -4.99 27.04 15.97
C MET A 51 -5.74 26.33 17.08
N GLU A 52 -6.38 25.19 16.79
CA GLU A 52 -7.03 24.37 17.82
C GLU A 52 -5.96 23.71 18.72
N LEU A 53 -6.13 23.76 20.03
CA LEU A 53 -5.16 23.26 21.01
C LEU A 53 -4.96 21.75 20.90
N GLU A 54 -6.03 20.97 20.67
CA GLU A 54 -5.92 19.53 20.42
C GLU A 54 -5.03 19.24 19.20
N ARG A 55 -5.21 20.01 18.12
CA ARG A 55 -4.38 19.91 16.91
C ARG A 55 -2.94 20.31 17.21
N ALA A 56 -2.72 21.39 17.94
CA ALA A 56 -1.39 21.86 18.34
C ALA A 56 -0.62 20.83 19.18
N VAL A 57 -1.28 20.23 20.16
CA VAL A 57 -0.69 19.19 21.03
C VAL A 57 -0.43 17.90 20.25
N SER A 58 -1.32 17.52 19.34
CA SER A 58 -1.12 16.38 18.45
C SER A 58 0.08 16.59 17.52
N GLU A 59 0.22 17.79 16.93
CA GLU A 59 1.35 18.15 16.07
C GLU A 59 2.68 18.31 16.86
N ALA A 60 2.60 18.73 18.13
CA ALA A 60 3.76 18.89 19.01
C ALA A 60 4.22 17.57 19.65
N GLY A 61 3.31 16.66 20.01
CA GLY A 61 3.59 15.47 20.80
C GLY A 61 4.24 14.29 20.06
N ASN A 62 4.31 14.35 18.72
CA ASN A 62 4.73 13.24 17.85
C ASN A 62 4.09 11.88 18.27
N PRO A 63 2.74 11.80 18.29
CA PRO A 63 2.06 10.63 18.80
C PRO A 63 2.45 9.38 18.02
N ILE A 64 2.75 8.31 18.74
CA ILE A 64 3.19 7.04 18.14
C ILE A 64 1.99 6.14 17.91
N ALA A 65 1.69 5.81 16.66
CA ALA A 65 0.76 4.75 16.30
C ALA A 65 1.54 3.43 16.20
N GLY A 66 1.47 2.60 17.23
CA GLY A 66 2.37 1.45 17.34
C GLY A 66 1.72 0.12 17.73
N ARG A 67 2.28 -0.98 17.22
CA ARG A 67 1.96 -2.37 17.61
C ARG A 67 3.21 -3.13 18.02
N TRP A 68 3.06 -4.05 18.96
CA TRP A 68 4.17 -4.92 19.36
C TRP A 68 3.78 -6.40 19.37
N TRP A 69 4.75 -7.25 19.06
CA TRP A 69 4.63 -8.71 19.07
C TRP A 69 5.60 -9.32 20.07
N ASN A 70 5.18 -10.40 20.71
CA ASN A 70 6.08 -11.25 21.47
C ASN A 70 6.65 -12.32 20.54
N GLU A 71 7.96 -12.25 20.27
CA GLU A 71 8.67 -13.15 19.36
C GLU A 71 8.95 -14.54 19.96
N ASP A 72 8.81 -14.71 21.29
CA ASP A 72 8.89 -16.03 21.94
C ASP A 72 7.64 -16.86 21.66
N ASN A 73 6.53 -16.17 21.44
CA ASN A 73 5.28 -16.79 21.08
C ASN A 73 5.26 -16.90 19.55
N ALA A 74 5.07 -18.08 19.00
CA ALA A 74 4.90 -18.30 17.55
C ALA A 74 3.56 -17.73 17.03
N THR A 75 3.19 -16.52 17.47
CA THR A 75 1.92 -15.84 17.21
C THR A 75 2.01 -14.96 15.98
N THR A 76 0.89 -14.86 15.28
CA THR A 76 0.68 -13.92 14.16
C THR A 76 0.13 -12.59 14.68
N LYS A 77 -0.67 -12.65 15.74
CA LYS A 77 -1.37 -11.50 16.34
C LYS A 77 -0.43 -10.67 17.19
N ALA A 78 -0.58 -9.34 17.07
CA ALA A 78 0.05 -8.40 17.96
C ALA A 78 -0.37 -8.70 19.41
N ALA A 79 0.58 -8.62 20.32
CA ALA A 79 0.31 -8.81 21.74
C ALA A 79 -0.32 -7.55 22.37
N GLY A 80 -0.17 -6.40 21.72
CA GLY A 80 -0.83 -5.16 22.10
C GLY A 80 -0.46 -3.98 21.19
N TRP A 81 -0.90 -2.80 21.59
CA TRP A 81 -0.47 -1.52 21.02
C TRP A 81 0.57 -0.85 21.92
N PHE A 82 1.26 0.16 21.40
CA PHE A 82 2.13 1.04 22.19
C PHE A 82 2.08 2.47 21.63
N GLY A 83 2.39 3.46 22.45
CA GLY A 83 2.28 4.86 22.08
C GLY A 83 0.90 5.44 22.40
N SER A 84 0.24 6.05 21.42
CA SER A 84 -1.10 6.61 21.55
C SER A 84 -2.13 5.72 20.85
N LEU A 85 -3.05 5.16 21.63
CA LEU A 85 -4.16 4.36 21.10
C LEU A 85 -5.03 5.17 20.13
N GLU A 86 -5.30 6.43 20.45
CA GLU A 86 -6.09 7.32 19.58
C GLU A 86 -5.39 7.61 18.26
N ALA A 87 -4.06 7.79 18.28
CA ALA A 87 -3.29 7.95 17.05
C ALA A 87 -3.31 6.68 16.19
N LEU A 88 -3.27 5.49 16.81
CA LEU A 88 -3.39 4.23 16.10
C LEU A 88 -4.78 4.02 15.47
N LYS A 89 -5.85 4.39 16.19
CA LYS A 89 -7.23 4.33 15.65
C LYS A 89 -7.41 5.26 14.46
N LYS A 90 -6.95 6.51 14.60
CA LYS A 90 -7.09 7.58 13.62
C LYS A 90 -5.99 7.56 12.54
N LEU A 91 -5.15 6.51 12.51
CA LEU A 91 -4.00 6.46 11.62
C LEU A 91 -4.40 6.54 10.13
N PRO A 92 -5.42 5.79 9.65
CA PRO A 92 -5.87 5.89 8.26
C PRO A 92 -6.28 7.31 7.88
N GLU A 93 -7.07 7.98 8.72
CA GLU A 93 -7.53 9.35 8.51
C GLU A 93 -6.37 10.36 8.60
N THR A 94 -5.46 10.16 9.55
CA THR A 94 -4.29 11.02 9.76
C THR A 94 -3.37 11.03 8.55
N LEU A 95 -3.18 9.88 7.90
CA LEU A 95 -2.38 9.75 6.68
C LEU A 95 -3.19 10.04 5.41
N GLY A 96 -4.50 10.28 5.52
CA GLY A 96 -5.40 10.47 4.38
C GLY A 96 -5.43 9.26 3.46
N LEU A 97 -5.43 8.05 4.02
CA LEU A 97 -5.48 6.81 3.23
C LEU A 97 -6.74 6.77 2.36
N GLY A 98 -6.61 6.20 1.17
CA GLY A 98 -7.74 5.89 0.30
C GLY A 98 -7.48 6.22 -1.15
N ARG A 99 -8.54 6.39 -1.92
CA ARG A 99 -8.52 6.52 -3.37
C ARG A 99 -8.40 7.96 -3.85
N TYR A 100 -7.56 8.15 -4.86
CA TYR A 100 -7.29 9.42 -5.49
C TYR A 100 -7.17 9.21 -7.00
N LEU A 101 -7.45 10.27 -7.76
CA LEU A 101 -6.91 10.42 -9.10
C LEU A 101 -5.66 11.28 -9.04
N VAL A 102 -4.58 10.78 -9.61
CA VAL A 102 -3.27 11.43 -9.59
C VAL A 102 -2.84 11.75 -11.01
N ALA A 103 -2.70 13.04 -11.31
CA ALA A 103 -2.23 13.51 -12.62
C ALA A 103 -0.72 13.27 -12.77
N ASP A 104 -0.21 13.26 -14.01
CA ASP A 104 1.21 12.98 -14.28
C ASP A 104 2.16 14.00 -13.62
N ASP A 105 1.69 15.22 -13.32
CA ASP A 105 2.38 16.25 -12.54
C ASP A 105 2.35 16.02 -11.01
N LEU A 106 1.89 14.84 -10.58
CA LEU A 106 1.77 14.39 -9.20
C LEU A 106 0.67 15.11 -8.40
N THR A 107 -0.18 15.91 -9.05
CA THR A 107 -1.35 16.51 -8.40
C THR A 107 -2.34 15.42 -7.99
N MET A 108 -2.58 15.32 -6.69
CA MET A 108 -3.52 14.36 -6.10
C MET A 108 -4.90 14.99 -5.92
N ARG A 109 -5.95 14.31 -6.37
CA ARG A 109 -7.35 14.69 -6.12
C ARG A 109 -8.09 13.55 -5.45
N LYS A 110 -8.58 13.78 -4.23
CA LYS A 110 -9.28 12.79 -3.42
C LYS A 110 -10.63 12.43 -4.04
N LEU A 111 -10.92 11.13 -4.10
CA LEU A 111 -12.23 10.64 -4.49
C LEU A 111 -13.19 10.58 -3.30
N ASP A 112 -14.49 10.60 -3.57
CA ASP A 112 -15.49 10.43 -2.54
C ASP A 112 -15.27 9.07 -1.83
N PRO A 113 -15.22 9.04 -0.48
CA PRO A 113 -14.93 7.82 0.27
C PRO A 113 -15.93 6.67 0.08
N LYS A 114 -17.13 6.95 -0.46
CA LYS A 114 -18.21 5.97 -0.68
C LYS A 114 -18.48 5.72 -2.16
N ASP A 115 -18.13 6.66 -3.04
CA ASP A 115 -18.38 6.57 -4.47
C ASP A 115 -17.18 7.07 -5.28
N SER A 116 -16.30 6.14 -5.67
CA SER A 116 -15.11 6.47 -6.45
C SER A 116 -15.40 7.00 -7.87
N THR A 117 -16.66 7.11 -8.31
CA THR A 117 -17.02 7.80 -9.55
C THR A 117 -17.17 9.32 -9.37
N LYS A 118 -16.91 9.83 -8.16
CA LYS A 118 -16.93 11.25 -7.82
C LYS A 118 -15.68 11.66 -7.04
N PHE A 119 -15.32 12.92 -7.15
CA PHE A 119 -14.39 13.57 -6.23
C PHE A 119 -15.07 13.86 -4.89
N GLU A 120 -14.29 14.13 -3.85
CA GLU A 120 -14.80 14.47 -2.51
C GLU A 120 -15.69 15.73 -2.49
N ASP A 121 -15.53 16.63 -3.47
CA ASP A 121 -16.39 17.79 -3.69
C ASP A 121 -17.74 17.46 -4.39
N GLY A 122 -17.96 16.20 -4.73
CA GLY A 122 -19.14 15.69 -5.42
C GLY A 122 -19.10 15.81 -6.95
N SER A 123 -18.06 16.40 -7.53
CA SER A 123 -17.91 16.48 -9.00
C SER A 123 -17.61 15.11 -9.61
N PRO A 124 -18.03 14.84 -10.87
CA PRO A 124 -17.77 13.55 -11.51
C PRO A 124 -16.26 13.27 -11.70
N ALA A 125 -15.86 12.02 -11.49
CA ALA A 125 -14.50 11.54 -11.69
C ALA A 125 -14.45 10.42 -12.76
N ALA A 126 -13.59 10.59 -13.76
CA ALA A 126 -13.37 9.60 -14.81
C ALA A 126 -12.16 8.71 -14.50
N LEU A 127 -12.38 7.40 -14.50
CA LEU A 127 -11.39 6.39 -14.10
C LEU A 127 -10.61 5.80 -15.29
N ASP A 128 -10.85 6.32 -16.49
CA ASP A 128 -10.30 5.86 -17.78
C ASP A 128 -8.92 6.44 -18.11
N GLY A 129 -8.34 7.22 -17.19
CA GLY A 129 -7.06 7.90 -17.34
C GLY A 129 -7.16 9.37 -17.78
N SER A 130 -8.33 9.85 -18.21
CA SER A 130 -8.52 11.24 -18.65
C SER A 130 -8.39 12.28 -17.53
N MET A 131 -8.65 11.87 -16.28
CA MET A 131 -8.55 12.72 -15.09
C MET A 131 -7.41 12.32 -14.15
N GLY A 132 -6.50 11.44 -14.59
CA GLY A 132 -5.38 10.94 -13.80
C GLY A 132 -5.42 9.42 -13.58
N GLN A 133 -4.48 8.93 -12.80
CA GLN A 133 -4.30 7.52 -12.48
C GLN A 133 -5.09 7.15 -11.21
N CYS A 134 -5.71 5.98 -11.20
CA CYS A 134 -6.44 5.40 -10.09
C CYS A 134 -5.50 4.88 -8.99
N MET A 135 -5.22 5.70 -7.98
CA MET A 135 -4.18 5.42 -6.99
C MET A 135 -4.74 5.29 -5.57
N TRP A 136 -4.24 4.31 -4.83
CA TRP A 136 -4.36 4.25 -3.37
C TRP A 136 -3.19 5.02 -2.76
N CYS A 137 -3.48 6.07 -2.01
CA CYS A 137 -2.46 7.02 -1.57
C CYS A 137 -2.47 7.24 -0.06
N TRP A 138 -1.35 7.76 0.42
CA TRP A 138 -1.22 8.46 1.70
C TRP A 138 -0.82 9.90 1.38
N SER A 139 -1.59 10.86 1.87
CA SER A 139 -1.45 12.29 1.54
C SER A 139 -0.50 13.06 2.46
N ARG A 140 0.11 12.38 3.44
CA ARG A 140 1.08 12.96 4.37
C ARG A 140 2.34 12.11 4.45
N PRO A 141 3.52 12.73 4.59
CA PRO A 141 4.73 11.98 4.88
C PRO A 141 4.66 11.42 6.30
N TRP A 142 5.26 10.25 6.49
CA TRP A 142 5.29 9.57 7.79
C TRP A 142 6.60 8.82 7.95
N TYR A 143 6.89 8.40 9.18
CA TYR A 143 8.12 7.72 9.54
C TYR A 143 7.80 6.33 10.07
N PHE A 144 8.55 5.34 9.57
CA PHE A 144 8.53 3.99 10.09
C PHE A 144 9.75 3.73 10.95
N THR A 145 9.53 3.23 12.16
CA THR A 145 10.61 2.82 13.06
C THR A 145 10.30 1.44 13.63
N THR A 146 11.27 0.53 13.56
CA THR A 146 11.17 -0.77 14.22
C THR A 146 12.38 -1.04 15.09
N TRP A 147 12.16 -1.71 16.21
CA TRP A 147 13.23 -2.14 17.10
C TRP A 147 12.81 -3.36 17.89
N ARG A 148 13.77 -3.93 18.62
CA ARG A 148 13.54 -5.05 19.52
C ARG A 148 14.06 -4.71 20.92
N GLU A 149 13.28 -5.07 21.93
CA GLU A 149 13.66 -5.01 23.34
C GLU A 149 13.31 -6.35 23.98
N GLY A 150 14.34 -7.13 24.33
CA GLY A 150 14.16 -8.52 24.74
C GLY A 150 13.45 -9.34 23.65
N SER A 151 12.36 -10.01 24.00
CA SER A 151 11.54 -10.78 23.07
C SER A 151 10.46 -9.97 22.37
N ARG A 152 10.37 -8.66 22.60
CA ARG A 152 9.35 -7.82 21.97
C ARG A 152 9.88 -7.15 20.72
N SER A 153 9.14 -7.25 19.62
CA SER A 153 9.36 -6.44 18.43
C SER A 153 8.31 -5.32 18.36
N TYR A 154 8.77 -4.10 18.10
CA TYR A 154 7.95 -2.89 18.06
C TYR A 154 7.94 -2.32 16.66
N TRP A 155 6.76 -1.87 16.22
CA TRP A 155 6.53 -1.22 14.94
C TRP A 155 5.78 0.08 15.18
N ALA A 156 6.45 1.21 14.92
CA ALA A 156 5.93 2.56 15.12
C ALA A 156 5.72 3.26 13.78
N ILE A 157 4.58 3.93 13.67
CA ILE A 157 4.33 4.96 12.66
C ILE A 157 4.16 6.30 13.38
N THR A 158 4.92 7.30 12.91
CA THR A 158 4.95 8.66 13.48
C THR A 158 4.98 9.72 12.38
N LEU A 159 4.75 10.99 12.73
CA LEU A 159 4.87 12.12 11.79
C LEU A 159 6.23 12.82 11.86
N LYS A 160 7.04 12.52 12.89
CA LYS A 160 8.44 12.94 13.03
C LYS A 160 9.30 11.73 13.39
N PRO A 161 10.60 11.72 13.06
CA PRO A 161 11.49 10.62 13.45
C PRO A 161 11.55 10.47 14.96
N ILE A 162 11.80 9.25 15.44
CA ILE A 162 11.96 8.95 16.87
C ILE A 162 13.43 9.19 17.23
N GLU A 163 13.67 10.09 18.18
CA GLU A 163 15.03 10.41 18.62
C GLU A 163 15.79 9.17 19.12
N GLY A 164 17.05 9.05 18.71
CA GLY A 164 17.92 7.92 19.07
C GLY A 164 17.61 6.59 18.35
N ARG A 165 16.69 6.59 17.37
CA ARG A 165 16.36 5.40 16.56
C ARG A 165 16.46 5.71 15.06
N THR A 166 16.78 4.69 14.28
CA THR A 166 16.72 4.78 12.82
C THR A 166 15.26 4.79 12.37
N SER A 167 14.79 5.96 11.93
CA SER A 167 13.45 6.15 11.37
C SER A 167 13.54 6.35 9.86
N TYR A 168 12.84 5.51 9.10
CA TYR A 168 12.75 5.66 7.65
C TYR A 168 11.61 6.61 7.30
N ARG A 169 11.88 7.65 6.51
CA ARG A 169 10.84 8.53 5.99
C ARG A 169 10.16 7.90 4.77
N ILE A 170 8.84 7.88 4.77
CA ILE A 170 8.00 7.58 3.62
C ILE A 170 7.38 8.91 3.17
N PRO A 171 7.78 9.48 2.02
CA PRO A 171 7.18 10.71 1.48
C PRO A 171 5.72 10.50 1.09
N VAL A 172 4.99 11.59 0.82
CA VAL A 172 3.66 11.54 0.19
C VAL A 172 3.74 10.72 -1.10
N GLY A 173 2.78 9.81 -1.30
CA GLY A 173 2.80 8.92 -2.45
C GLY A 173 1.64 7.93 -2.47
N GLY A 174 1.75 6.97 -3.37
CA GLY A 174 0.72 5.95 -3.54
C GLY A 174 1.11 4.86 -4.51
N THR A 175 0.27 3.84 -4.58
CA THR A 175 0.36 2.71 -5.52
C THR A 175 -0.98 2.51 -6.20
N SER A 176 -1.01 1.82 -7.33
CA SER A 176 -2.27 1.50 -8.02
C SER A 176 -3.24 0.83 -7.05
N TRP A 177 -4.44 1.39 -6.91
CA TRP A 177 -5.45 0.77 -6.03
C TRP A 177 -5.88 -0.60 -6.53
N LEU A 178 -5.62 -0.92 -7.80
CA LEU A 178 -5.96 -2.19 -8.42
C LEU A 178 -5.08 -3.33 -7.88
N GLY A 179 -4.00 -3.00 -7.17
CA GLY A 179 -3.00 -3.97 -6.71
C GLY A 179 -2.17 -4.59 -7.85
N ALA A 180 -2.30 -4.06 -9.07
CA ALA A 180 -1.62 -4.49 -10.30
C ALA A 180 -1.48 -3.31 -11.28
N GLY A 181 -0.73 -3.49 -12.37
CA GLY A 181 -0.56 -2.46 -13.40
C GLY A 181 -1.47 -2.68 -14.61
N VAL A 182 -1.85 -1.60 -15.29
CA VAL A 182 -2.46 -1.62 -16.63
C VAL A 182 -1.47 -1.03 -17.62
N MET A 183 -1.48 -1.47 -18.87
CA MET A 183 -0.58 -0.91 -19.89
C MET A 183 -1.38 -0.14 -20.91
N ASP A 184 -1.02 1.13 -21.11
CA ASP A 184 -1.31 1.80 -22.37
C ASP A 184 -0.42 1.20 -23.46
N ARG A 185 -1.02 0.42 -24.35
CA ARG A 185 -0.31 -0.30 -25.41
C ARG A 185 0.07 0.61 -26.58
N THR A 186 -0.59 1.75 -26.74
CA THR A 186 -0.29 2.72 -27.80
C THR A 186 0.97 3.50 -27.46
N GLU A 187 1.07 4.02 -26.24
CA GLU A 187 2.23 4.81 -25.78
C GLU A 187 3.30 3.95 -25.09
N ASN A 188 2.98 2.68 -24.83
CA ASN A 188 3.79 1.78 -23.99
C ASN A 188 4.08 2.41 -22.63
N LYS A 189 3.03 2.89 -21.95
CA LYS A 189 3.11 3.59 -20.67
C LYS A 189 2.39 2.76 -19.60
N LEU A 190 3.01 2.59 -18.42
CA LEU A 190 2.37 1.89 -17.31
C LEU A 190 1.30 2.80 -16.71
N CYS A 191 0.12 2.27 -16.42
CA CYS A 191 -1.06 2.99 -15.99
C CYS A 191 -1.68 2.33 -14.76
N SER A 192 -2.56 3.08 -14.12
CA SER A 192 -3.60 2.57 -13.23
C SER A 192 -4.92 3.19 -13.68
N VAL A 193 -5.71 2.44 -14.46
CA VAL A 193 -6.98 2.91 -15.04
C VAL A 193 -8.01 1.78 -15.05
N ILE A 194 -9.28 2.13 -15.10
CA ILE A 194 -10.40 1.20 -15.28
C ILE A 194 -11.00 1.50 -16.65
N SER A 195 -10.74 0.61 -17.62
CA SER A 195 -11.20 0.78 -18.99
C SER A 195 -11.26 -0.56 -19.72
N GLU A 196 -12.26 -0.71 -20.59
CA GLU A 196 -12.42 -1.85 -21.50
C GLU A 196 -11.93 -1.54 -22.92
N ASP A 197 -11.32 -0.37 -23.14
CA ASP A 197 -10.71 -0.02 -24.43
C ASP A 197 -9.55 -0.97 -24.77
N GLU A 198 -9.44 -1.37 -26.04
CA GLU A 198 -8.37 -2.25 -26.51
C GLU A 198 -6.97 -1.67 -26.27
N ARG A 199 -6.84 -0.34 -26.24
CA ARG A 199 -5.61 0.38 -25.84
C ARG A 199 -5.07 -0.11 -24.50
N TYR A 200 -5.95 -0.52 -23.58
CA TYR A 200 -5.62 -0.94 -22.23
C TYR A 200 -5.74 -2.46 -22.02
N ARG A 201 -5.85 -3.25 -23.10
CA ARG A 201 -5.99 -4.70 -23.01
C ARG A 201 -4.91 -5.32 -22.11
N GLY A 202 -5.39 -6.03 -21.09
CA GLY A 202 -4.61 -6.71 -20.08
C GLY A 202 -3.90 -7.95 -20.61
N GLY A 203 -3.45 -8.80 -19.67
CA GLY A 203 -2.61 -9.93 -20.01
C GLY A 203 -1.37 -9.50 -20.78
N ASN A 204 -1.03 -10.24 -21.84
CA ASN A 204 0.06 -9.92 -22.75
C ASN A 204 -0.32 -8.87 -23.82
N GLY A 205 -1.52 -8.28 -23.76
CA GLY A 205 -2.01 -7.30 -24.74
C GLY A 205 -2.77 -7.91 -25.92
N ALA A 206 -3.15 -9.19 -25.84
CA ALA A 206 -3.97 -9.88 -26.83
C ALA A 206 -5.11 -10.66 -26.16
N ALA A 207 -6.16 -10.94 -26.91
CA ALA A 207 -7.15 -11.93 -26.50
C ALA A 207 -6.50 -13.31 -26.42
N LEU A 208 -6.92 -14.12 -25.45
CA LEU A 208 -6.33 -15.42 -25.19
C LEU A 208 -6.84 -16.46 -26.19
N THR A 209 -5.92 -17.30 -26.65
CA THR A 209 -6.29 -18.51 -27.42
C THR A 209 -6.45 -19.67 -26.45
N LEU A 210 -7.69 -19.99 -26.09
CA LEU A 210 -8.02 -21.00 -25.08
C LEU A 210 -8.45 -22.35 -25.67
N ALA A 211 -8.00 -22.68 -26.88
CA ALA A 211 -8.49 -23.87 -27.63
C ALA A 211 -8.27 -25.20 -26.89
N ASN A 212 -7.22 -25.29 -26.06
CA ASN A 212 -6.84 -26.52 -25.34
C ASN A 212 -7.13 -26.44 -23.83
N ASN A 213 -7.78 -25.35 -23.37
CA ASN A 213 -8.07 -25.13 -21.96
C ASN A 213 -9.42 -25.80 -21.63
N ALA A 214 -9.35 -26.97 -21.00
CA ALA A 214 -10.53 -27.81 -20.72
C ALA A 214 -11.59 -27.14 -19.82
N LYS A 215 -11.19 -26.08 -19.08
CA LYS A 215 -12.03 -25.37 -18.12
C LYS A 215 -12.27 -23.91 -18.51
N ARG A 216 -12.11 -23.57 -19.79
CA ARG A 216 -12.12 -22.19 -20.25
C ARG A 216 -13.50 -21.54 -20.07
N PRO A 217 -13.54 -20.22 -19.79
CA PRO A 217 -14.77 -19.45 -19.93
C PRO A 217 -15.09 -19.20 -21.41
N ALA A 218 -16.29 -18.66 -21.66
CA ALA A 218 -16.67 -18.18 -22.98
C ALA A 218 -15.70 -17.11 -23.51
N LEU A 219 -15.47 -17.10 -24.83
CA LEU A 219 -14.41 -16.30 -25.46
C LEU A 219 -14.68 -14.78 -25.44
N ASP A 220 -15.92 -14.38 -25.18
CA ASP A 220 -16.36 -13.00 -25.02
C ASP A 220 -16.21 -12.46 -23.58
N THR A 221 -15.89 -13.32 -22.61
CA THR A 221 -15.67 -12.90 -21.22
C THR A 221 -14.38 -12.09 -21.05
N PRO A 222 -14.28 -11.21 -20.03
CA PRO A 222 -13.05 -10.49 -19.70
C PRO A 222 -11.85 -11.43 -19.52
N GLN A 223 -12.05 -12.62 -18.96
CA GLN A 223 -11.00 -13.62 -18.71
C GLN A 223 -10.48 -14.30 -19.98
N ALA A 224 -11.16 -14.16 -21.11
CA ALA A 224 -10.68 -14.60 -22.41
C ALA A 224 -10.23 -13.41 -23.27
N THR A 225 -10.99 -12.32 -23.31
CA THR A 225 -10.65 -11.13 -24.12
C THR A 225 -9.48 -10.35 -23.53
N MET A 226 -9.27 -10.39 -22.21
CA MET A 226 -8.36 -9.51 -21.46
C MET A 226 -8.73 -8.01 -21.50
N LEU A 227 -9.94 -7.63 -21.92
CA LEU A 227 -10.42 -6.26 -21.76
C LEU A 227 -10.82 -6.00 -20.30
N GLY A 228 -10.49 -4.82 -19.77
CA GLY A 228 -10.74 -4.50 -18.34
C GLY A 228 -9.90 -5.34 -17.38
N MET A 229 -8.76 -5.89 -17.81
CA MET A 229 -7.90 -6.76 -17.01
C MET A 229 -6.52 -6.14 -16.78
N ALA A 230 -5.86 -6.51 -15.68
CA ALA A 230 -4.49 -6.11 -15.42
C ALA A 230 -3.51 -6.59 -16.51
N ALA A 231 -2.44 -5.84 -16.75
CA ALA A 231 -1.36 -6.24 -17.65
C ALA A 231 -0.41 -7.23 -16.95
N THR A 232 -0.02 -8.28 -17.67
CA THR A 232 0.93 -9.31 -17.22
C THR A 232 1.84 -9.76 -18.36
N ALA A 233 2.66 -10.80 -18.14
CA ALA A 233 3.64 -11.27 -19.12
C ALA A 233 4.63 -10.17 -19.54
N ILE A 234 4.97 -9.29 -18.59
CA ILE A 234 5.92 -8.20 -18.75
C ILE A 234 6.95 -8.31 -17.63
N SER A 235 8.22 -8.06 -17.96
CA SER A 235 9.32 -8.11 -16.99
C SER A 235 9.31 -6.89 -16.06
N THR A 236 9.89 -7.03 -14.87
CA THR A 236 10.07 -5.89 -13.95
C THR A 236 10.82 -4.72 -14.60
N THR A 237 11.79 -5.01 -15.49
CA THR A 237 12.56 -4.01 -16.23
C THR A 237 11.66 -3.21 -17.17
N THR A 238 10.82 -3.92 -17.94
CA THR A 238 9.91 -3.29 -18.91
C THR A 238 8.82 -2.50 -18.21
N PHE A 239 8.23 -3.02 -17.12
CA PHE A 239 7.25 -2.29 -16.33
C PHE A 239 7.79 -0.94 -15.85
N GLY A 240 8.98 -0.94 -15.24
CA GLY A 240 9.57 0.30 -14.73
C GLY A 240 9.98 1.29 -15.82
N THR A 241 10.49 0.79 -16.95
CA THR A 241 10.77 1.64 -18.13
C THR A 241 9.50 2.33 -18.61
N ASN A 242 8.38 1.61 -18.66
CA ASN A 242 7.11 2.15 -19.10
C ASN A 242 6.46 3.07 -18.05
N ALA A 243 6.72 2.86 -16.76
CA ALA A 243 6.27 3.75 -15.69
C ALA A 243 6.94 5.12 -15.77
N ARG A 244 8.26 5.15 -15.92
CA ARG A 244 9.03 6.41 -16.00
C ARG A 244 8.69 7.29 -17.20
N LYS A 245 8.01 6.77 -18.22
CA LYS A 245 7.47 7.60 -19.32
C LYS A 245 6.40 8.59 -18.87
N ARG A 246 5.88 8.48 -17.64
CA ARG A 246 5.00 9.48 -17.02
C ARG A 246 5.74 10.71 -16.51
N GLY A 247 7.05 10.61 -16.29
CA GLY A 247 7.87 11.67 -15.73
C GLY A 247 8.45 11.31 -14.37
N ASP A 248 9.11 12.29 -13.77
CA ASP A 248 9.78 12.14 -12.48
C ASP A 248 8.75 11.87 -11.37
N GLY A 249 9.15 11.06 -10.38
CA GLY A 249 8.27 10.62 -9.30
C GLY A 249 7.45 9.37 -9.61
N TRP A 250 7.35 8.92 -10.87
CA TRP A 250 6.63 7.71 -11.26
C TRP A 250 7.53 6.48 -11.43
N GLU A 251 7.06 5.32 -10.94
CA GLU A 251 7.79 4.06 -11.05
C GLU A 251 6.85 2.83 -11.00
N ALA A 252 7.36 1.66 -11.36
CA ALA A 252 6.65 0.39 -11.21
C ALA A 252 6.99 -0.24 -9.85
N ASN A 253 6.02 -0.21 -8.93
CA ASN A 253 6.06 -0.79 -7.59
C ASN A 253 7.44 -0.72 -6.92
N TRP A 254 7.92 0.50 -6.75
CA TRP A 254 9.17 0.76 -6.03
C TRP A 254 9.10 0.15 -4.62
N PHE A 255 10.21 -0.41 -4.14
CA PHE A 255 10.24 -1.17 -2.88
C PHE A 255 9.67 -0.40 -1.68
N VAL A 256 9.82 0.93 -1.65
CA VAL A 256 9.23 1.78 -0.61
C VAL A 256 7.71 1.76 -0.66
N ALA A 257 7.09 1.74 -1.84
CA ALA A 257 5.63 1.70 -1.98
C ALA A 257 5.09 0.32 -1.53
N GLN A 258 5.79 -0.75 -1.91
CA GLN A 258 5.47 -2.11 -1.45
C GLN A 258 5.61 -2.23 0.08
N ALA A 259 6.68 -1.68 0.66
CA ALA A 259 6.89 -1.67 2.11
C ALA A 259 5.84 -0.82 2.84
N ALA A 260 5.44 0.33 2.28
CA ALA A 260 4.38 1.17 2.84
C ALA A 260 3.06 0.38 3.00
N VAL A 261 2.65 -0.36 1.96
CA VAL A 261 1.47 -1.24 2.02
C VAL A 261 1.62 -2.30 3.12
N GLU A 262 2.74 -3.01 3.16
CA GLU A 262 3.01 -4.05 4.17
C GLU A 262 3.00 -3.50 5.61
N ILE A 263 3.61 -2.33 5.83
CA ILE A 263 3.70 -1.69 7.13
C ILE A 263 2.32 -1.20 7.59
N LEU A 264 1.60 -0.48 6.73
CA LEU A 264 0.28 0.06 7.05
C LEU A 264 -0.71 -1.06 7.34
N LEU A 265 -0.73 -2.09 6.49
CA LEU A 265 -1.57 -3.27 6.69
C LEU A 265 -1.28 -3.92 8.05
N LEU A 266 0.00 -4.16 8.38
CA LEU A 266 0.37 -4.84 9.60
C LEU A 266 0.02 -4.05 10.86
N VAL A 267 0.35 -2.75 10.88
CA VAL A 267 0.16 -1.89 12.06
C VAL A 267 -1.33 -1.67 12.31
N ILE A 268 -2.11 -1.43 11.25
CA ILE A 268 -3.54 -1.18 11.35
C ILE A 268 -4.28 -2.47 11.76
N MET A 269 -4.09 -3.57 11.02
CA MET A 269 -4.81 -4.83 11.25
C MET A 269 -4.32 -5.60 12.48
N GLY A 270 -3.06 -5.43 12.87
CA GLY A 270 -2.48 -6.08 14.06
C GLY A 270 -2.33 -7.59 13.96
N ASP A 271 -2.43 -8.17 12.76
CA ASP A 271 -2.20 -9.60 12.50
C ASP A 271 -1.23 -9.75 11.33
N ARG A 272 -0.18 -10.55 11.53
CA ARG A 272 0.79 -10.88 10.48
C ARG A 272 0.19 -11.83 9.44
N ASN A 273 -0.82 -12.61 9.81
CA ASN A 273 -1.50 -13.51 8.89
C ASN A 273 -2.58 -12.76 8.11
N THR A 274 -2.25 -12.26 6.92
CA THR A 274 -3.25 -11.56 6.09
C THR A 274 -4.35 -12.46 5.57
N GLN A 275 -4.14 -13.79 5.58
CA GLN A 275 -5.18 -14.78 5.25
C GLN A 275 -6.00 -15.24 6.46
N ALA A 276 -5.78 -14.68 7.65
CA ALA A 276 -6.67 -14.92 8.79
C ALA A 276 -8.10 -14.48 8.46
N ALA A 277 -9.09 -15.03 9.16
CA ALA A 277 -10.50 -14.69 8.94
C ALA A 277 -10.72 -13.17 9.06
N PHE A 278 -11.52 -12.64 8.13
CA PHE A 278 -11.98 -11.26 8.18
C PHE A 278 -12.93 -11.05 9.35
N LYS A 279 -12.79 -9.90 10.00
CA LYS A 279 -13.62 -9.48 11.13
C LYS A 279 -14.08 -8.05 10.92
N GLU A 280 -15.38 -7.86 10.88
CA GLU A 280 -15.98 -6.53 10.77
C GLU A 280 -15.87 -5.77 12.10
N GLU A 281 -15.98 -6.48 13.22
CA GLU A 281 -15.97 -5.87 14.54
C GLU A 281 -14.57 -5.47 14.98
N ARG A 282 -14.50 -4.32 15.64
CA ARG A 282 -13.29 -3.85 16.32
C ARG A 282 -12.95 -4.72 17.52
N ASP A 283 -11.68 -4.75 17.88
CA ASP A 283 -11.26 -5.32 19.16
C ASP A 283 -11.76 -4.45 20.33
N ALA A 284 -11.52 -4.91 21.57
CA ALA A 284 -11.93 -4.18 22.78
C ALA A 284 -11.32 -2.78 22.91
N ASN A 285 -10.23 -2.50 22.18
CA ASN A 285 -9.59 -1.18 22.14
C ASN A 285 -10.08 -0.33 20.96
N GLY A 286 -11.04 -0.81 20.16
CA GLY A 286 -11.54 -0.11 18.98
C GLY A 286 -10.65 -0.24 17.74
N LEU A 287 -9.70 -1.19 17.71
CA LEU A 287 -8.75 -1.37 16.61
C LEU A 287 -9.24 -2.40 15.59
N TYR A 288 -8.74 -2.31 14.35
CA TYR A 288 -8.91 -3.39 13.36
C TYR A 288 -8.25 -4.69 13.87
N GLN A 289 -8.78 -5.84 13.45
CA GLN A 289 -8.29 -7.16 13.81
C GLN A 289 -8.56 -8.17 12.68
N GLY A 290 -7.82 -9.29 12.69
CA GLY A 290 -7.99 -10.35 11.71
C GLY A 290 -7.26 -10.09 10.39
N GLY A 291 -7.63 -10.85 9.36
CA GLY A 291 -7.07 -10.74 8.02
C GLY A 291 -8.19 -10.50 6.99
N PHE A 292 -7.99 -10.98 5.77
CA PHE A 292 -8.95 -10.87 4.66
C PHE A 292 -9.32 -12.25 4.07
N GLY A 293 -9.06 -13.34 4.81
CA GLY A 293 -9.27 -14.70 4.33
C GLY A 293 -8.40 -15.04 3.11
N THR A 294 -8.80 -16.03 2.33
CA THR A 294 -7.98 -16.51 1.22
C THR A 294 -7.86 -15.53 0.06
N GLY A 295 -8.75 -14.54 -0.04
CA GLY A 295 -8.71 -13.60 -1.14
C GLY A 295 -8.79 -14.30 -2.50
N VAL A 296 -7.77 -14.06 -3.33
CA VAL A 296 -7.60 -14.68 -4.65
C VAL A 296 -6.32 -15.53 -4.64
N THR A 297 -6.27 -16.60 -3.85
CA THR A 297 -5.07 -17.47 -3.72
C THR A 297 -5.38 -18.96 -3.92
N ASP A 298 -6.66 -19.32 -4.00
CA ASP A 298 -7.14 -20.71 -3.94
C ASP A 298 -7.60 -21.28 -5.30
N MET A 299 -6.80 -21.12 -6.34
CA MET A 299 -7.11 -21.60 -7.70
C MET A 299 -5.94 -22.44 -8.25
N PRO A 300 -5.70 -23.65 -7.71
CA PRO A 300 -4.58 -24.50 -8.13
C PRO A 300 -4.67 -24.96 -9.59
N ASP A 301 -5.86 -24.98 -10.17
CA ASP A 301 -6.13 -25.38 -11.56
C ASP A 301 -6.27 -24.19 -12.53
N TRP A 302 -5.84 -23.00 -12.11
CA TRP A 302 -5.92 -21.74 -12.88
C TRP A 302 -5.37 -21.84 -14.31
N ASN A 303 -4.32 -22.62 -14.53
CA ASN A 303 -3.77 -22.86 -15.87
C ASN A 303 -4.82 -23.46 -16.82
N GLY A 304 -5.67 -24.37 -16.34
CA GLY A 304 -6.73 -25.00 -17.13
C GLY A 304 -7.88 -24.07 -17.48
N TYR A 305 -8.05 -22.96 -16.73
CA TYR A 305 -9.10 -21.97 -16.94
C TYR A 305 -8.71 -20.96 -18.03
N ASN A 306 -7.67 -20.16 -17.80
CA ASN A 306 -7.25 -19.12 -18.75
C ASN A 306 -5.72 -19.03 -18.92
N GLY A 307 -4.97 -20.11 -18.68
CA GLY A 307 -3.51 -20.13 -18.89
C GLY A 307 -2.72 -19.31 -17.88
N THR A 308 -3.22 -19.15 -16.65
CA THR A 308 -2.63 -18.34 -15.56
C THR A 308 -2.61 -16.83 -15.80
N TYR A 309 -3.49 -16.33 -16.66
CA TYR A 309 -3.69 -14.89 -16.88
C TYR A 309 -4.67 -14.31 -15.85
N PRO A 310 -4.67 -12.97 -15.62
CA PRO A 310 -5.54 -12.34 -14.63
C PRO A 310 -6.98 -12.82 -14.68
N VAL A 311 -7.61 -13.01 -13.51
CA VAL A 311 -9.01 -13.48 -13.41
C VAL A 311 -9.97 -12.45 -12.83
N ILE A 312 -9.47 -11.44 -12.11
CA ILE A 312 -10.27 -10.35 -11.54
C ILE A 312 -10.17 -9.11 -12.45
N PRO A 313 -11.30 -8.57 -12.95
CA PRO A 313 -11.35 -7.30 -13.66
C PRO A 313 -10.94 -6.10 -12.80
N THR A 314 -10.42 -5.06 -13.44
CA THR A 314 -9.97 -3.81 -12.79
C THR A 314 -11.12 -3.02 -12.16
N SER A 315 -12.36 -3.29 -12.54
CA SER A 315 -13.56 -2.66 -11.97
C SER A 315 -14.01 -3.26 -10.64
N VAL A 316 -13.52 -4.44 -10.26
CA VAL A 316 -13.92 -5.12 -9.01
C VAL A 316 -13.41 -4.36 -7.80
N GLY A 317 -14.30 -4.15 -6.81
CA GLY A 317 -13.98 -3.42 -5.59
C GLY A 317 -14.27 -1.93 -5.67
N LEU A 318 -14.72 -1.42 -6.82
CA LEU A 318 -15.11 -0.02 -6.99
C LEU A 318 -16.19 0.39 -5.99
N GLU A 319 -17.17 -0.48 -5.76
CA GLU A 319 -18.32 -0.32 -4.87
C GLU A 319 -17.96 -0.08 -3.39
N MET A 320 -16.73 -0.40 -2.99
CA MET A 320 -16.28 -0.23 -1.61
C MET A 320 -15.76 1.18 -1.30
N GLY A 321 -15.49 2.03 -2.30
CA GLY A 321 -14.84 3.32 -2.08
C GLY A 321 -13.54 3.19 -1.28
N ASP A 322 -13.42 3.93 -0.18
CA ASP A 322 -12.34 3.87 0.81
C ASP A 322 -12.62 2.86 1.95
N GLY A 323 -13.60 1.98 1.78
CA GLY A 323 -13.95 0.96 2.74
C GLY A 323 -12.87 -0.10 2.95
N THR A 324 -13.04 -0.89 4.01
CA THR A 324 -12.24 -2.08 4.29
C THR A 324 -13.17 -3.28 4.40
N GLY A 325 -12.93 -4.34 3.64
CA GLY A 325 -13.83 -5.48 3.57
C GLY A 325 -13.50 -6.50 2.50
N LEU A 326 -14.51 -7.29 2.14
CA LEU A 326 -14.45 -8.33 1.13
C LEU A 326 -15.52 -8.09 0.07
N VAL A 327 -15.13 -8.22 -1.19
CA VAL A 327 -16.02 -8.10 -2.35
C VAL A 327 -16.13 -9.44 -3.04
N SER A 328 -17.34 -9.98 -3.13
CA SER A 328 -17.58 -11.25 -3.81
C SER A 328 -17.49 -11.07 -5.32
N TYR A 329 -16.68 -11.88 -5.99
CA TYR A 329 -16.59 -11.94 -7.45
C TYR A 329 -16.61 -13.37 -7.94
N SER A 330 -17.60 -13.69 -8.78
CA SER A 330 -17.79 -15.01 -9.37
C SER A 330 -17.20 -15.06 -10.78
N LEU A 331 -16.28 -15.99 -11.01
CA LEU A 331 -15.78 -16.29 -12.35
C LEU A 331 -16.88 -16.91 -13.21
N PRO A 332 -16.96 -16.55 -14.50
CA PRO A 332 -17.82 -17.23 -15.46
C PRO A 332 -17.63 -18.75 -15.41
N ALA A 333 -18.72 -19.49 -15.58
CA ALA A 333 -18.71 -20.94 -15.70
C ALA A 333 -17.77 -21.41 -16.82
N SER A 334 -17.34 -22.67 -16.74
CA SER A 334 -16.59 -23.28 -17.83
C SER A 334 -17.55 -23.61 -18.97
N GLU A 335 -17.17 -23.34 -20.23
CA GLU A 335 -18.02 -23.71 -21.38
C GLU A 335 -18.27 -25.22 -21.49
N SER A 336 -17.44 -26.04 -20.84
CA SER A 336 -17.58 -27.50 -20.83
C SER A 336 -18.59 -28.04 -19.82
N THR A 337 -19.16 -27.21 -18.94
CA THR A 337 -20.18 -27.65 -17.98
C THR A 337 -21.60 -27.54 -18.55
N GLU A 338 -22.48 -28.46 -18.18
CA GLU A 338 -23.90 -28.40 -18.60
C GLU A 338 -24.63 -27.23 -17.92
N ASP A 339 -24.32 -27.00 -16.65
CA ASP A 339 -24.81 -25.86 -15.89
C ASP A 339 -23.90 -24.64 -16.10
N GLN A 340 -24.43 -23.62 -16.76
CA GLN A 340 -23.78 -22.34 -17.02
C GLN A 340 -24.15 -21.26 -15.99
N GLU A 341 -25.09 -21.55 -15.07
CA GLU A 341 -25.48 -20.63 -13.99
C GLU A 341 -24.56 -20.78 -12.77
N THR A 342 -24.05 -21.99 -12.52
CA THR A 342 -23.06 -22.22 -11.45
C THR A 342 -21.70 -21.62 -11.84
N PRO A 343 -21.18 -20.62 -11.09
CA PRO A 343 -19.90 -20.01 -11.42
C PRO A 343 -18.75 -21.01 -11.25
N TYR A 344 -17.70 -20.83 -12.04
CA TYR A 344 -16.52 -21.70 -11.96
C TYR A 344 -15.87 -21.65 -10.58
N LYS A 345 -15.73 -20.43 -10.05
CA LYS A 345 -15.25 -20.16 -8.70
C LYS A 345 -15.68 -18.77 -8.25
N THR A 346 -16.04 -18.64 -6.98
CA THR A 346 -16.27 -17.35 -6.34
C THR A 346 -15.10 -17.00 -5.43
N PHE A 347 -14.57 -15.79 -5.58
CA PHE A 347 -13.56 -15.22 -4.70
C PHE A 347 -14.15 -14.14 -3.81
N ASN A 348 -13.59 -13.99 -2.61
CA ASN A 348 -13.84 -12.85 -1.74
C ASN A 348 -12.65 -11.90 -1.84
N VAL A 349 -12.68 -10.98 -2.78
CA VAL A 349 -11.59 -10.06 -3.10
C VAL A 349 -11.39 -9.06 -1.95
N PRO A 350 -10.20 -9.00 -1.33
CA PRO A 350 -9.91 -8.05 -0.27
C PRO A 350 -9.93 -6.60 -0.74
N VAL A 351 -10.44 -5.70 0.10
CA VAL A 351 -10.28 -4.25 -0.05
C VAL A 351 -9.79 -3.67 1.27
N PHE A 352 -8.66 -2.96 1.25
CA PHE A 352 -8.04 -2.32 2.41
C PHE A 352 -7.98 -0.81 2.20
N PHE A 353 -8.91 -0.08 2.80
CA PHE A 353 -9.11 1.36 2.56
C PHE A 353 -9.11 1.72 1.06
N GLY A 354 -9.86 0.97 0.26
CA GLY A 354 -9.90 1.13 -1.19
C GLY A 354 -8.79 0.46 -1.99
N LEU A 355 -7.71 -0.05 -1.37
CA LEU A 355 -6.70 -0.89 -2.04
C LEU A 355 -7.24 -2.30 -2.27
N VAL A 356 -7.44 -2.68 -3.53
CA VAL A 356 -7.88 -4.01 -3.93
C VAL A 356 -6.76 -5.03 -3.73
N HIS A 357 -7.14 -6.25 -3.35
CA HIS A 357 -6.28 -7.38 -2.99
C HIS A 357 -5.50 -7.24 -1.68
N ALA A 358 -5.55 -6.08 -1.00
CA ALA A 358 -4.85 -5.83 0.27
C ALA A 358 -3.37 -6.31 0.28
N GLY A 359 -2.69 -6.16 -0.86
CA GLY A 359 -1.27 -6.53 -1.02
C GLY A 359 -0.96 -7.99 -1.34
N TYR A 360 -1.95 -8.87 -1.58
CA TYR A 360 -1.69 -10.29 -1.81
C TYR A 360 -2.64 -11.00 -2.78
N GLY A 361 -2.23 -12.16 -3.29
CA GLY A 361 -3.01 -12.96 -4.22
C GLY A 361 -3.26 -12.28 -5.57
N HIS A 362 -4.09 -12.95 -6.39
CA HIS A 362 -4.38 -12.69 -7.81
C HIS A 362 -3.14 -12.79 -8.69
N LEU A 363 -2.21 -11.84 -8.55
CA LEU A 363 -0.99 -11.74 -9.33
C LEU A 363 0.20 -11.46 -8.40
N TRP A 364 1.36 -12.02 -8.76
CA TRP A 364 2.62 -11.52 -8.21
C TRP A 364 2.79 -10.06 -8.55
N ARG A 365 3.37 -9.31 -7.62
CA ARG A 365 3.79 -7.92 -7.82
C ARG A 365 5.30 -7.90 -7.93
N TRP A 366 5.83 -7.62 -9.12
CA TRP A 366 7.24 -7.30 -9.25
C TRP A 366 7.55 -6.06 -8.44
N VAL A 367 8.67 -6.07 -7.73
CA VAL A 367 9.14 -4.94 -6.91
C VAL A 367 10.45 -4.41 -7.51
N ARG A 368 10.51 -3.11 -7.83
CA ARG A 368 11.73 -2.44 -8.33
C ARG A 368 12.50 -1.72 -7.22
N GLY A 369 13.73 -1.33 -7.54
CA GLY A 369 14.63 -0.62 -6.63
C GLY A 369 15.32 -1.51 -5.61
N LEU A 370 15.18 -2.83 -5.74
CA LEU A 370 15.84 -3.83 -4.91
C LEU A 370 16.38 -4.96 -5.80
N THR A 371 17.60 -5.41 -5.50
CA THR A 371 18.29 -6.52 -6.18
C THR A 371 18.76 -7.52 -5.12
N ILE A 372 18.58 -8.81 -5.41
CA ILE A 372 19.01 -9.91 -4.55
C ILE A 372 20.21 -10.58 -5.23
N SER A 373 21.36 -10.58 -4.58
CA SER A 373 22.58 -11.24 -5.05
C SER A 373 22.72 -12.59 -4.37
N GLN A 374 22.59 -13.67 -5.15
CA GLN A 374 22.74 -15.04 -4.66
C GLN A 374 24.11 -15.59 -5.01
N GLU A 375 24.75 -16.21 -4.03
CA GLU A 375 25.89 -17.10 -4.20
C GLU A 375 25.49 -18.49 -3.67
N ALA A 376 25.42 -19.47 -4.58
CA ALA A 376 24.81 -20.77 -4.30
C ALA A 376 25.47 -21.49 -3.13
N GLY A 377 24.68 -21.80 -2.10
CA GLY A 377 25.13 -22.50 -0.90
C GLY A 377 25.96 -21.63 0.06
N VAL A 378 26.20 -20.36 -0.26
CA VAL A 378 27.06 -19.45 0.53
C VAL A 378 26.22 -18.36 1.19
N LYS A 379 25.60 -17.47 0.40
CA LYS A 379 24.88 -16.30 0.92
C LYS A 379 23.86 -15.74 -0.07
N THR A 380 22.85 -15.06 0.46
CA THR A 380 21.84 -14.32 -0.33
C THR A 380 21.76 -12.88 0.18
N GLU A 381 22.44 -11.94 -0.48
CA GLU A 381 22.53 -10.55 -0.03
C GLU A 381 21.47 -9.67 -0.71
N VAL A 382 20.84 -8.78 0.05
CA VAL A 382 19.80 -7.87 -0.44
C VAL A 382 20.35 -6.46 -0.52
N TYR A 383 20.17 -5.84 -1.68
CA TYR A 383 20.60 -4.48 -1.98
C TYR A 383 19.41 -3.62 -2.40
N VAL A 384 19.35 -2.38 -1.91
CA VAL A 384 18.34 -1.39 -2.31
C VAL A 384 18.98 -0.17 -2.96
N ALA A 385 18.25 0.44 -3.89
CA ALA A 385 18.58 1.75 -4.41
C ALA A 385 18.44 2.81 -3.31
N LYS A 386 19.36 3.78 -3.29
CA LYS A 386 19.36 4.89 -2.32
C LYS A 386 18.36 5.99 -2.67
N SER A 387 17.92 6.03 -3.92
CA SER A 387 17.09 7.08 -4.51
C SER A 387 16.33 6.48 -5.70
N MET A 388 15.11 6.97 -5.92
CA MET A 388 14.31 6.68 -7.10
C MET A 388 14.60 7.64 -8.26
N ALA A 389 15.21 8.80 -8.00
CA ALA A 389 15.51 9.81 -9.01
C ALA A 389 16.39 9.27 -10.16
N ALA A 390 17.40 8.46 -9.83
CA ALA A 390 18.25 7.82 -10.84
C ALA A 390 17.59 6.58 -11.45
N ALA A 391 17.98 6.25 -12.69
CA ALA A 391 17.54 5.02 -13.34
C ALA A 391 18.07 3.78 -12.60
N PHE A 392 17.17 2.86 -12.25
CA PHE A 392 17.52 1.62 -11.58
C PHE A 392 17.86 0.49 -12.58
N ASN A 393 19.05 -0.09 -12.45
CA ASN A 393 19.46 -1.28 -13.19
C ASN A 393 19.35 -2.54 -12.31
N PRO A 394 18.36 -3.42 -12.52
CA PRO A 394 18.20 -4.65 -11.73
C PRO A 394 19.27 -5.72 -12.01
N ASN A 395 20.13 -5.52 -13.00
CA ASN A 395 21.23 -6.43 -13.36
C ASN A 395 22.59 -5.98 -12.79
N SER A 396 22.61 -5.01 -11.87
CA SER A 396 23.82 -4.59 -11.16
C SER A 396 23.50 -4.32 -9.68
N ILE A 397 24.52 -4.45 -8.83
CA ILE A 397 24.50 -4.02 -7.43
C ILE A 397 25.35 -2.77 -7.18
N GLU A 398 26.02 -2.26 -8.22
CA GLU A 398 26.85 -1.07 -8.14
C GLU A 398 26.02 0.15 -7.70
N GLY A 399 26.54 0.91 -6.74
CA GLY A 399 25.85 2.08 -6.17
C GLY A 399 24.68 1.77 -5.22
N LEU A 400 24.24 0.50 -5.12
CA LEU A 400 23.19 0.09 -4.20
C LEU A 400 23.71 -0.07 -2.76
N LYS A 401 22.81 0.01 -1.78
CA LYS A 401 23.10 -0.20 -0.35
C LYS A 401 22.72 -1.63 0.05
N LYS A 402 23.68 -2.42 0.59
CA LYS A 402 23.37 -3.71 1.22
C LYS A 402 22.58 -3.46 2.51
N VAL A 403 21.44 -4.12 2.69
CA VAL A 403 20.53 -3.89 3.83
C VAL A 403 20.09 -5.17 4.56
N ALA A 404 20.17 -6.33 3.92
CA ALA A 404 19.79 -7.59 4.56
C ALA A 404 20.51 -8.79 3.95
N GLU A 405 20.37 -9.93 4.61
CA GLU A 405 20.76 -11.24 4.10
C GLU A 405 19.60 -12.22 4.29
N CYS A 406 19.20 -12.90 3.21
CA CYS A 406 18.11 -13.87 3.24
C CYS A 406 18.64 -15.28 3.51
N PRO A 407 17.82 -16.17 4.08
CA PRO A 407 18.12 -17.58 4.16
C PRO A 407 18.39 -18.18 2.77
N GLN A 408 19.25 -19.19 2.74
CA GLN A 408 19.51 -19.99 1.54
C GLN A 408 18.42 -21.05 1.30
N LYS A 409 17.63 -21.35 2.33
CA LYS A 409 16.52 -22.31 2.32
C LYS A 409 15.17 -21.57 2.25
N GLU A 410 14.25 -22.11 1.47
CA GLU A 410 12.86 -21.68 1.43
C GLU A 410 12.03 -22.19 2.63
N GLY A 411 10.91 -21.53 2.90
CA GLY A 411 10.01 -21.93 3.98
C GLY A 411 9.11 -20.80 4.46
N TYR A 412 8.21 -21.14 5.39
CA TYR A 412 7.37 -20.14 6.05
C TYR A 412 8.22 -19.14 6.85
N ILE A 413 7.94 -17.86 6.65
CA ILE A 413 8.70 -16.74 7.18
C ILE A 413 8.52 -16.67 8.69
N LYS A 414 9.64 -16.68 9.40
CA LYS A 414 9.70 -16.49 10.84
C LYS A 414 10.12 -15.06 11.18
N ARG A 415 11.08 -14.50 10.46
CA ARG A 415 11.54 -13.11 10.63
C ARG A 415 11.78 -12.43 9.29
N LYS A 416 11.57 -11.11 9.27
CA LYS A 416 11.69 -10.25 8.10
C LYS A 416 12.40 -8.96 8.51
N SER A 417 13.34 -8.49 7.68
CA SER A 417 14.03 -7.22 7.85
C SER A 417 13.30 -6.12 7.10
N PHE A 418 13.15 -4.97 7.76
CA PHE A 418 12.69 -3.72 7.16
C PHE A 418 13.81 -2.68 7.11
N GLU A 419 15.06 -3.11 7.28
CA GLU A 419 16.23 -2.27 7.06
C GLU A 419 16.23 -1.76 5.61
N GLY A 420 16.43 -0.46 5.43
CA GLY A 420 16.25 0.23 4.17
C GLY A 420 14.91 -0.06 3.49
N LEU A 421 13.85 -0.34 4.26
CA LEU A 421 12.51 -0.69 3.77
C LEU A 421 12.47 -1.89 2.80
N CYS A 422 13.48 -2.79 2.83
CA CYS A 422 13.56 -3.89 1.86
C CYS A 422 12.43 -4.93 2.00
N ALA A 423 11.92 -5.09 3.23
CA ALA A 423 10.88 -6.05 3.60
C ALA A 423 11.22 -7.49 3.12
N MET A 424 12.45 -7.93 3.39
CA MET A 424 12.96 -9.24 2.96
C MET A 424 13.10 -10.23 4.13
N PRO A 425 12.82 -11.53 3.94
CA PRO A 425 12.95 -12.53 4.99
C PRO A 425 14.39 -12.69 5.45
N THR A 426 14.61 -12.85 6.76
CA THR A 426 15.92 -13.13 7.37
C THR A 426 15.96 -14.45 8.13
N GLU A 427 14.81 -15.06 8.39
CA GLU A 427 14.71 -16.38 9.01
C GLU A 427 13.43 -17.08 8.53
N VAL A 428 13.56 -18.36 8.18
CA VAL A 428 12.44 -19.28 7.91
C VAL A 428 12.31 -20.30 9.03
N GLY A 429 11.14 -20.92 9.16
CA GLY A 429 10.85 -21.90 10.20
C GLY A 429 9.50 -21.69 10.91
N GLY A 430 8.64 -20.86 10.34
CA GLY A 430 7.24 -20.77 10.77
C GLY A 430 6.36 -21.85 10.16
N SER A 431 5.06 -21.57 10.09
CA SER A 431 4.03 -22.40 9.45
C SER A 431 2.98 -21.48 8.83
N SER A 432 1.99 -22.03 8.12
CA SER A 432 0.82 -21.30 7.63
C SER A 432 -0.09 -20.68 8.72
N SER A 433 0.28 -20.83 10.00
CA SER A 433 -0.48 -20.32 11.15
C SER A 433 0.39 -19.68 12.24
N THR A 434 1.70 -19.54 12.01
CA THR A 434 2.64 -18.98 12.99
C THR A 434 3.55 -17.93 12.37
N TYR A 435 3.97 -16.96 13.18
CA TYR A 435 4.80 -15.82 12.75
C TYR A 435 4.15 -15.03 11.61
N TYR A 436 4.70 -15.06 10.38
CA TYR A 436 4.13 -14.34 9.25
C TYR A 436 3.10 -15.14 8.45
N CYS A 437 3.04 -16.46 8.58
CA CYS A 437 2.20 -17.36 7.75
C CYS A 437 2.54 -17.40 6.25
N ASP A 438 3.20 -16.36 5.75
CA ASP A 438 3.68 -16.24 4.38
C ASP A 438 4.90 -17.11 4.09
N TYR A 439 5.02 -17.54 2.84
CA TYR A 439 6.17 -18.32 2.37
C TYR A 439 7.29 -17.43 1.81
N PHE A 440 8.53 -17.85 2.01
CA PHE A 440 9.69 -17.33 1.30
C PHE A 440 10.16 -18.38 0.29
N TYR A 441 10.00 -18.08 -1.00
CA TYR A 441 10.39 -18.95 -2.10
C TYR A 441 11.71 -18.48 -2.70
N THR A 442 12.71 -19.35 -2.73
CA THR A 442 14.07 -18.99 -3.20
C THR A 442 14.80 -20.20 -3.75
N ASN A 443 15.67 -19.96 -4.73
CA ASN A 443 16.64 -20.94 -5.24
C ASN A 443 18.07 -20.63 -4.77
N GLY A 444 18.23 -19.86 -3.69
CA GLY A 444 19.54 -19.40 -3.20
C GLY A 444 20.52 -20.54 -2.94
N ALA A 445 20.07 -21.69 -2.46
CA ALA A 445 20.93 -22.86 -2.22
C ALA A 445 21.53 -23.49 -3.48
N THR A 446 20.95 -23.26 -4.66
CA THR A 446 21.30 -23.99 -5.89
C THR A 446 21.64 -23.09 -7.08
N ALA A 447 21.44 -21.78 -6.96
CA ALA A 447 21.63 -20.85 -8.07
C ALA A 447 22.40 -19.60 -7.64
N THR A 448 23.41 -19.23 -8.44
CA THR A 448 24.17 -17.99 -8.31
C THR A 448 23.64 -16.94 -9.29
N GLY A 449 23.75 -15.67 -8.93
CA GLY A 449 23.43 -14.52 -9.78
C GLY A 449 22.39 -13.59 -9.18
N LEU A 450 22.01 -12.59 -9.97
CA LEU A 450 21.08 -11.55 -9.52
C LEU A 450 19.63 -12.01 -9.73
N ARG A 451 18.80 -11.72 -8.73
CA ARG A 451 17.36 -11.96 -8.72
C ARG A 451 16.62 -10.68 -8.35
N VAL A 452 15.35 -10.66 -8.70
CA VAL A 452 14.41 -9.61 -8.32
C VAL A 452 13.36 -10.16 -7.38
N ARG A 453 12.70 -9.26 -6.65
CA ARG A 453 11.64 -9.62 -5.71
C ARG A 453 10.29 -9.65 -6.42
N ALA A 454 9.52 -10.70 -6.20
CA ALA A 454 8.07 -10.72 -6.42
C ALA A 454 7.35 -10.83 -5.06
N ALA A 455 6.28 -10.05 -4.86
CA ALA A 455 5.56 -9.96 -3.59
C ALA A 455 4.09 -10.42 -3.70
N GLY A 456 3.55 -10.92 -2.60
CA GLY A 456 2.10 -11.11 -2.40
C GLY A 456 1.52 -12.48 -2.76
N GLY A 457 2.19 -13.26 -3.61
CA GLY A 457 1.62 -14.50 -4.17
C GLY A 457 0.62 -14.25 -5.29
N HIS A 458 0.28 -15.32 -6.01
CA HIS A 458 -0.70 -15.35 -7.09
C HIS A 458 -1.85 -16.32 -6.76
N ALA A 459 -2.82 -16.40 -7.68
CA ALA A 459 -4.05 -17.18 -7.52
C ALA A 459 -3.86 -18.69 -7.27
N GLY A 460 -2.67 -19.26 -7.48
CA GLY A 460 -2.40 -20.69 -7.30
C GLY A 460 -1.57 -21.05 -6.07
N ASN A 461 -1.19 -20.09 -5.22
CA ASN A 461 -0.26 -20.37 -4.11
C ASN A 461 -0.93 -20.91 -2.83
N GLY A 462 -2.24 -20.77 -2.69
CA GLY A 462 -2.99 -21.21 -1.51
C GLY A 462 -2.50 -20.57 -0.20
N ALA A 463 -2.43 -21.39 0.86
CA ALA A 463 -2.15 -20.95 2.22
C ALA A 463 -0.77 -20.31 2.44
N GLY A 464 0.17 -20.47 1.50
CA GLY A 464 1.48 -19.80 1.58
C GLY A 464 1.44 -18.31 1.22
N ALA A 465 0.42 -17.86 0.46
CA ALA A 465 0.22 -16.48 0.02
C ALA A 465 -0.06 -15.49 1.17
N GLY A 466 0.05 -14.20 0.85
CA GLY A 466 -0.21 -13.12 1.80
C GLY A 466 0.70 -11.93 1.54
N ALA A 467 0.48 -10.82 2.24
CA ALA A 467 1.16 -9.55 1.91
C ALA A 467 2.67 -9.62 2.14
N PHE A 468 3.14 -10.55 2.97
CA PHE A 468 4.56 -10.68 3.29
C PHE A 468 5.27 -11.78 2.50
N TYR A 469 4.57 -12.54 1.65
CA TYR A 469 5.19 -13.54 0.75
C TYR A 469 6.25 -12.87 -0.10
N VAL A 470 7.44 -13.48 -0.12
CA VAL A 470 8.52 -13.10 -1.02
C VAL A 470 8.96 -14.27 -1.91
N ALA A 471 8.96 -14.05 -3.22
CA ALA A 471 9.67 -14.90 -4.18
C ALA A 471 10.95 -14.19 -4.65
N ALA A 472 12.06 -14.91 -4.58
CA ALA A 472 13.42 -14.43 -4.82
C ALA A 472 14.20 -15.33 -5.79
N ASN A 473 13.50 -15.98 -6.74
CA ASN A 473 14.09 -16.95 -7.68
C ASN A 473 14.11 -16.48 -9.14
N CYS A 474 13.48 -15.34 -9.44
CA CYS A 474 13.31 -14.84 -10.81
C CYS A 474 14.42 -13.86 -11.20
N ALA A 475 14.82 -13.89 -12.47
CA ALA A 475 15.71 -12.89 -13.05
C ALA A 475 14.91 -11.62 -13.43
N ALA A 476 15.60 -10.50 -13.64
CA ALA A 476 14.98 -9.24 -14.02
C ALA A 476 14.27 -9.26 -15.39
N SER A 477 14.60 -10.23 -16.24
CA SER A 477 14.01 -10.46 -17.56
C SER A 477 12.80 -11.41 -17.54
N THR A 478 12.51 -12.05 -16.40
CA THR A 478 11.38 -12.98 -16.29
C THR A 478 10.06 -12.25 -16.55
N ALA A 479 9.28 -12.77 -17.50
CA ALA A 479 7.97 -12.25 -17.88
C ALA A 479 6.97 -13.42 -17.83
N SER A 480 6.04 -13.38 -16.86
CA SER A 480 5.09 -14.47 -16.61
C SER A 480 3.66 -13.96 -16.64
N ALA A 481 2.73 -14.78 -17.14
CA ALA A 481 1.30 -14.45 -17.26
C ALA A 481 0.62 -14.13 -15.92
N HIS A 482 1.19 -14.59 -14.81
CA HIS A 482 0.70 -14.40 -13.45
C HIS A 482 1.48 -13.35 -12.64
N CYS A 483 2.31 -12.53 -13.32
CA CYS A 483 3.03 -11.42 -12.70
C CYS A 483 2.66 -10.08 -13.32
N SER A 484 2.40 -9.10 -12.47
CA SER A 484 2.20 -7.68 -12.83
C SER A 484 3.10 -6.79 -11.98
N SER A 485 3.01 -5.47 -12.15
CA SER A 485 3.65 -4.51 -11.27
C SER A 485 2.76 -3.27 -11.17
N PRO A 486 2.20 -2.95 -9.98
CA PRO A 486 1.37 -1.77 -9.82
C PRO A 486 2.18 -0.50 -10.09
N LEU A 487 1.58 0.46 -10.78
CA LEU A 487 2.12 1.82 -10.88
C LEU A 487 2.25 2.41 -9.47
N CYS A 488 3.30 3.15 -9.17
CA CYS A 488 3.44 3.92 -7.95
C CYS A 488 4.01 5.31 -8.23
N PHE A 489 3.79 6.22 -7.29
CA PHE A 489 4.41 7.54 -7.33
C PHE A 489 4.82 8.01 -5.94
N PHE A 490 5.74 8.97 -5.92
CA PHE A 490 6.09 9.75 -4.74
C PHE A 490 6.24 11.22 -5.12
N ALA A 491 5.67 12.11 -4.31
CA ALA A 491 5.77 13.56 -4.50
C ALA A 491 7.19 14.09 -4.25
N GLU A 492 8.00 13.34 -3.51
CA GLU A 492 9.41 13.60 -3.26
C GLU A 492 10.19 12.28 -3.33
N ASP A 493 11.48 12.34 -3.65
CA ASP A 493 12.32 11.15 -3.75
C ASP A 493 12.36 10.37 -2.42
N PRO A 494 11.97 9.08 -2.40
CA PRO A 494 12.06 8.24 -1.22
C PRO A 494 13.51 7.78 -0.98
N VAL A 495 14.31 8.66 -0.37
CA VAL A 495 15.73 8.44 -0.10
C VAL A 495 15.95 7.42 1.02
N ILE A 496 16.89 6.49 0.80
CA ILE A 496 17.42 5.59 1.83
C ILE A 496 18.84 6.05 2.19
N GLU A 497 18.95 6.69 3.35
CA GLU A 497 20.22 7.05 4.00
C GLU A 497 20.96 5.81 4.49
#